data_AF-A0A852CDG6-F1
#
_entry.id   AF-A0A852CDG6-F1
#
_cell.length_a   1.000
_cell.length_b   1.000
_cell.length_c   1.000
_cell.angle_alpha   90.00
_cell.angle_beta   90.00
_cell.angle_gamma   90.00
#
_symmetry.space_group_name_H-M   'P 1'
#
loop_
_entity.id
_entity.type
_entity.pdbx_description
1 polymer ?
#
loop_
_entity_poly.entity_id
_entity_poly.type
_entity_poly.pdbx_seq_one_letter_code
_entity_poly.pdbx_strand_id
1 'polypeptide(L)'
;PVTSLAPPQRLRFSLGPEIAPEVEKAKRHLDSLAADLDFDCFRHAGVGGAWLPPEAVLQVALQVAFYRAHGSLCASCEPTSLRRLLPGATDLLRPPAPPCLALATAMDTPTPQRGGGGACPPNPAPLPTAQVLQGQGPERHLQGLRQAALAGGEPLPPLFTDPAYALANHFRLCTLQV
;
A
#
# COMPACT_ATOMS: atom_id res chain seq x y z
N PRO A 1 11.38 -49.42 3.31
CA PRO A 1 12.55 -49.17 2.42
C PRO A 1 12.49 -47.74 1.87
N VAL A 2 13.39 -46.87 2.33
CA VAL A 2 13.50 -45.50 1.79
C VAL A 2 14.13 -45.62 0.41
N THR A 3 13.36 -45.38 -0.64
CA THR A 3 13.85 -45.36 -2.02
C THR A 3 14.84 -44.21 -2.17
N SER A 4 16.08 -44.53 -2.53
CA SER A 4 17.12 -43.53 -2.82
C SER A 4 16.67 -42.63 -3.97
N LEU A 5 16.48 -41.34 -3.70
CA LEU A 5 16.18 -40.33 -4.73
C LEU A 5 17.44 -40.04 -5.55
N ALA A 6 17.27 -39.63 -6.81
CA ALA A 6 18.38 -39.20 -7.65
C ALA A 6 19.04 -37.93 -7.06
N PRO A 7 20.37 -37.77 -7.19
CA PRO A 7 21.04 -36.58 -6.70
C PRO A 7 20.59 -35.33 -7.49
N PRO A 8 20.49 -34.15 -6.84
CA PRO A 8 20.19 -32.90 -7.54
C PRO A 8 21.21 -32.59 -8.64
N GLN A 9 20.73 -32.19 -9.81
CA GLN A 9 21.59 -31.84 -10.94
C GLN A 9 22.02 -30.36 -10.88
N ARG A 10 23.33 -30.10 -10.85
CA ARG A 10 23.87 -28.73 -10.92
C ARG A 10 23.69 -28.16 -12.32
N LEU A 11 23.00 -27.04 -12.44
CA LEU A 11 22.97 -26.21 -13.65
C LEU A 11 24.29 -25.46 -13.78
N ARG A 12 24.98 -25.59 -14.93
CA ARG A 12 26.27 -24.96 -15.19
C ARG A 12 26.10 -23.82 -16.19
N PHE A 13 26.58 -22.63 -15.82
CA PHE A 13 26.63 -21.46 -16.69
C PHE A 13 28.09 -21.09 -16.95
N SER A 14 28.43 -20.81 -18.22
CA SER A 14 29.76 -20.33 -18.60
C SER A 14 29.72 -18.81 -18.68
N LEU A 15 30.44 -18.13 -17.77
CA LEU A 15 30.51 -16.68 -17.77
C LEU A 15 31.61 -16.21 -18.73
N GLY A 16 31.20 -15.65 -19.87
CA GLY A 16 32.12 -15.03 -20.83
C GLY A 16 32.64 -13.67 -20.33
N PRO A 17 33.62 -13.08 -21.04
CA PRO A 17 34.20 -11.78 -20.69
C PRO A 17 33.20 -10.62 -20.71
N GLU A 18 32.07 -10.77 -21.43
CA GLU A 18 30.99 -9.79 -21.46
C GLU A 18 30.03 -9.91 -20.25
N ILE A 19 29.79 -11.13 -19.76
CA ILE A 19 28.79 -11.39 -18.70
C ILE A 19 29.41 -11.21 -17.32
N ALA A 20 30.67 -11.65 -17.13
CA ALA A 20 31.37 -11.51 -15.86
C ALA A 20 31.34 -10.08 -15.27
N PRO A 21 31.62 -9.00 -16.02
CA PRO A 21 31.53 -7.64 -15.48
C PRO A 21 30.09 -7.22 -15.16
N GLU A 22 29.09 -7.66 -15.92
CA GLU A 22 27.67 -7.36 -15.63
C GLU A 22 27.21 -8.05 -14.35
N VAL A 23 27.70 -9.25 -14.04
CA VAL A 23 27.45 -9.92 -12.75
C VAL A 23 28.03 -9.10 -11.60
N GLU A 24 29.27 -8.61 -11.72
CA GLU A 24 29.88 -7.76 -10.67
C GLU A 24 29.19 -6.40 -10.53
N LYS A 25 28.66 -5.84 -11.62
CA LYS A 25 27.83 -4.64 -11.59
C LYS A 25 26.50 -4.90 -10.88
N ALA A 26 25.82 -6.01 -11.18
CA ALA A 26 24.57 -6.39 -10.55
C ALA A 26 24.73 -6.64 -9.03
N LYS A 27 25.83 -7.28 -8.62
CA LYS A 27 26.18 -7.46 -7.20
C LYS A 27 26.30 -6.13 -6.46
N ARG A 28 27.15 -5.22 -6.98
CA ARG A 28 27.33 -3.89 -6.38
C ARG A 28 26.03 -3.09 -6.33
N HIS A 29 25.19 -3.22 -7.37
CA HIS A 29 23.89 -2.57 -7.38
C HIS A 29 22.96 -3.13 -6.30
N LEU A 30 22.91 -4.45 -6.13
CA LEU A 30 22.13 -5.09 -5.06
C LEU A 30 22.64 -4.68 -3.67
N ASP A 31 23.96 -4.66 -3.47
CA ASP A 31 24.56 -4.22 -2.20
C ASP A 31 24.16 -2.78 -1.87
N SER A 32 24.13 -1.90 -2.89
CA SER A 32 23.68 -0.52 -2.74
C SER A 32 22.19 -0.42 -2.40
N LEU A 33 21.33 -1.24 -3.01
CA LEU A 33 19.89 -1.26 -2.70
C LEU A 33 19.63 -1.79 -1.28
N ALA A 34 20.37 -2.82 -0.86
CA ALA A 34 20.27 -3.37 0.47
C ALA A 34 20.72 -2.37 1.55
N ALA A 35 21.75 -1.57 1.26
CA ALA A 35 22.25 -0.53 2.16
C ALA A 35 21.29 0.67 2.31
N ASP A 36 20.41 0.90 1.33
CA ASP A 36 19.42 2.00 1.32
C ASP A 36 18.05 1.58 1.89
N LEU A 37 17.90 0.31 2.29
CA LEU A 37 16.66 -0.21 2.87
C LEU A 37 16.66 -0.05 4.40
N ASP A 38 15.68 0.69 4.92
CA ASP A 38 15.32 0.66 6.33
C ASP A 38 14.17 -0.34 6.57
N PHE A 39 14.35 -1.26 7.53
CA PHE A 39 13.42 -2.36 7.76
C PHE A 39 13.22 -2.62 9.26
N ASP A 40 11.99 -2.40 9.70
CA ASP A 40 11.54 -2.69 11.06
C ASP A 40 10.46 -3.79 11.06
N CYS A 41 10.57 -4.69 12.04
CA CYS A 41 9.57 -5.73 12.28
C CYS A 41 9.27 -5.79 13.78
N PHE A 42 7.98 -5.69 14.11
CA PHE A 42 7.50 -5.73 15.49
C PHE A 42 6.28 -6.63 15.61
N ARG A 43 6.07 -7.17 16.82
CA ARG A 43 4.89 -7.95 17.17
C ARG A 43 3.91 -7.06 17.92
N HIS A 44 2.65 -7.06 17.50
CA HIS A 44 1.57 -6.41 18.24
C HIS A 44 0.57 -7.45 18.77
N ALA A 45 -0.06 -7.17 19.91
CA ALA A 45 -0.95 -8.10 20.59
C ALA A 45 -2.38 -8.18 20.00
N GLY A 46 -2.59 -7.64 18.79
CA GLY A 46 -3.93 -7.42 18.24
C GLY A 46 -4.51 -6.05 18.60
N VAL A 47 -5.54 -5.63 17.87
CA VAL A 47 -6.39 -4.50 18.26
C VAL A 47 -7.49 -5.10 19.13
N GLY A 48 -7.41 -4.89 20.45
CA GLY A 48 -8.41 -5.42 21.39
C GLY A 48 -9.77 -4.75 21.24
N GLY A 49 -10.84 -5.55 21.23
CA GLY A 49 -12.19 -5.10 21.63
C GLY A 49 -12.87 -4.00 20.81
N ALA A 50 -12.73 -3.95 19.48
CA ALA A 50 -13.46 -3.00 18.65
C ALA A 50 -14.54 -3.65 17.77
N TRP A 51 -15.66 -2.94 17.68
CA TRP A 51 -16.84 -3.11 16.82
C TRP A 51 -16.55 -2.87 15.33
N LEU A 52 -15.28 -2.68 14.97
CA LEU A 52 -14.80 -2.28 13.64
C LEU A 52 -13.80 -3.30 13.10
N PRO A 53 -13.75 -3.49 11.76
CA PRO A 53 -12.77 -4.37 11.12
C PRO A 53 -11.33 -3.95 11.48
N PRO A 54 -10.45 -4.90 11.87
CA PRO A 54 -9.05 -4.60 12.21
C PRO A 54 -8.27 -3.84 11.13
N GLU A 55 -8.52 -4.17 9.86
CA GLU A 55 -7.97 -3.50 8.68
C GLU A 55 -8.28 -2.00 8.68
N ALA A 56 -9.54 -1.63 8.90
CA ALA A 56 -9.98 -0.24 8.93
C ALA A 56 -9.29 0.56 10.05
N VAL A 57 -9.13 -0.06 11.22
CA VAL A 57 -8.42 0.57 12.34
C VAL A 57 -6.95 0.80 11.99
N LEU A 58 -6.27 -0.20 11.40
CA LEU A 58 -4.85 -0.08 11.06
C LEU A 58 -4.61 0.96 9.97
N GLN A 59 -5.43 0.96 8.92
CA GLN A 59 -5.34 1.93 7.83
C GLN A 59 -5.49 3.38 8.32
N VAL A 60 -6.46 3.62 9.20
CA VAL A 60 -6.66 4.95 9.77
C VAL A 60 -5.53 5.31 10.76
N ALA A 61 -5.07 4.36 11.57
CA ALA A 61 -3.95 4.58 12.49
C ALA A 61 -2.66 4.97 11.76
N LEU A 62 -2.38 4.37 10.61
CA LEU A 62 -1.24 4.71 9.77
C LEU A 62 -1.34 6.14 9.22
N GLN A 63 -2.53 6.57 8.80
CA GLN A 63 -2.77 7.96 8.37
C GLN A 63 -2.55 8.96 9.51
N VAL A 64 -3.02 8.66 10.73
CA VAL A 64 -2.79 9.49 11.92
C VAL A 64 -1.30 9.54 12.29
N ALA A 65 -0.61 8.39 12.28
CA ALA A 65 0.82 8.32 12.56
C ALA A 65 1.64 9.14 11.56
N PHE A 66 1.29 9.05 10.28
CA PHE A 66 1.91 9.83 9.22
C PHE A 66 1.66 11.33 9.39
N TYR A 67 0.42 11.73 9.71
CA TYR A 67 0.08 13.12 10.01
C TYR A 67 0.94 13.69 11.15
N ARG A 68 1.11 12.93 12.24
CA ARG A 68 1.95 13.33 13.38
C ARG A 68 3.42 13.50 13.02
N ALA A 69 3.94 12.65 12.15
CA ALA A 69 5.33 12.71 11.72
C ALA A 69 5.61 13.83 10.69
N HIS A 70 4.62 14.18 9.86
CA HIS A 70 4.84 15.03 8.68
C HIS A 70 3.98 16.31 8.61
N GLY A 71 2.99 16.47 9.49
CA GLY A 71 2.08 17.62 9.52
C GLY A 71 0.98 17.61 8.43
N SER A 72 0.92 16.56 7.60
CA SER A 72 -0.10 16.40 6.56
C SER A 72 -0.42 14.92 6.36
N LEU A 73 -1.59 14.61 5.79
CA LEU A 73 -1.86 13.28 5.25
C LEU A 73 -1.03 13.02 3.98
N CYS A 74 -1.05 11.78 3.51
CA CYS A 74 -0.53 11.41 2.20
C CYS A 74 -1.49 10.51 1.43
N ALA A 75 -1.27 10.44 0.11
CA ALA A 75 -1.83 9.35 -0.68
C ALA A 75 -1.33 8.01 -0.12
N SER A 76 -2.28 7.15 0.23
CA SER A 76 -2.01 5.77 0.63
C SER A 76 -2.86 4.81 -0.17
N CYS A 77 -2.39 3.57 -0.29
CA CYS A 77 -3.15 2.49 -0.90
C CYS A 77 -2.96 1.17 -0.17
N GLU A 78 -4.02 0.37 -0.22
CA GLU A 78 -4.01 -1.05 0.13
C GLU A 78 -4.49 -1.85 -1.09
N PRO A 79 -3.64 -2.68 -1.71
CA PRO A 79 -4.07 -3.58 -2.77
C PRO A 79 -5.05 -4.62 -2.23
N THR A 80 -6.27 -4.63 -2.76
CA THR A 80 -7.33 -5.55 -2.35
C THR A 80 -7.61 -6.56 -3.46
N SER A 81 -7.62 -7.85 -3.13
CA SER A 81 -7.89 -8.91 -4.10
C SER A 81 -9.33 -8.88 -4.61
N LEU A 82 -9.49 -8.82 -5.93
CA LEU A 82 -10.77 -8.97 -6.63
C LEU A 82 -11.04 -10.41 -7.08
N ARG A 83 -10.39 -11.42 -6.47
CA ARG A 83 -10.47 -12.84 -6.87
C ARG A 83 -11.89 -13.40 -6.99
N ARG A 84 -12.88 -12.79 -6.31
CA ARG A 84 -14.31 -13.17 -6.40
C ARG A 84 -14.95 -12.77 -7.73
N LEU A 85 -14.41 -11.75 -8.39
CA LEU A 85 -14.89 -11.22 -9.67
C LEU A 85 -14.00 -11.64 -10.81
N LEU A 86 -12.68 -11.49 -10.63
CA LEU A 86 -11.68 -11.80 -11.64
C LEU A 86 -10.43 -12.39 -10.97
N PRO A 87 -10.10 -13.68 -11.21
CA PRO A 87 -8.90 -14.31 -10.67
C PRO A 87 -7.63 -13.55 -11.07
N GLY A 88 -6.72 -13.34 -10.10
CA GLY A 88 -5.46 -12.62 -10.31
C GLY A 88 -5.59 -11.09 -10.34
N ALA A 89 -6.80 -10.53 -10.29
CA ALA A 89 -7.00 -9.09 -10.26
C ALA A 89 -6.96 -8.51 -8.84
N THR A 90 -6.51 -7.27 -8.76
CA THR A 90 -6.53 -6.44 -7.55
C THR A 90 -7.07 -5.06 -7.90
N ASP A 91 -7.68 -4.41 -6.92
CA ASP A 91 -7.99 -2.99 -6.95
C ASP A 91 -7.29 -2.28 -5.79
N LEU A 92 -7.37 -0.96 -5.70
CA LEU A 92 -6.76 -0.22 -4.59
C LEU A 92 -7.85 0.33 -3.66
N LEU A 93 -7.71 0.01 -2.38
CA LEU A 93 -8.46 0.62 -1.31
C LEU A 93 -7.71 1.86 -0.80
N ARG A 94 -8.46 2.95 -0.61
CA ARG A 94 -7.93 4.20 -0.06
C ARG A 94 -8.73 4.61 1.18
N PRO A 95 -8.07 4.89 2.31
CA PRO A 95 -8.72 5.49 3.47
C PRO A 95 -9.29 6.87 3.10
N PRO A 96 -10.51 7.22 3.58
CA PRO A 96 -11.10 8.51 3.26
C PRO A 96 -10.33 9.64 3.96
N ALA A 97 -9.76 10.56 3.18
CA ALA A 97 -8.89 11.62 3.70
C ALA A 97 -9.58 12.58 4.70
N PRO A 98 -10.81 13.09 4.48
CA PRO A 98 -11.39 14.08 5.39
C PRO A 98 -11.62 13.53 6.81
N PRO A 99 -12.19 12.31 7.01
CA PRO A 99 -12.30 11.73 8.34
C PRO A 99 -10.95 11.40 8.98
N CYS A 100 -9.97 10.93 8.21
CA CYS A 100 -8.62 10.67 8.73
C CYS A 100 -7.96 11.97 9.25
N LEU A 101 -8.12 13.08 8.52
CA LEU A 101 -7.59 14.39 8.92
C LEU A 101 -8.29 14.92 10.17
N ALA A 102 -9.61 14.80 10.24
CA ALA A 102 -10.40 15.20 11.40
C ALA A 102 -10.00 14.42 12.66
N LEU A 103 -9.78 13.11 12.55
CA LEU A 103 -9.28 12.29 13.65
C LEU A 103 -7.86 12.70 14.05
N ALA A 104 -6.94 12.83 13.10
CA ALA A 104 -5.55 13.18 13.39
C ALA A 104 -5.43 14.54 14.11
N THR A 105 -6.15 15.55 13.62
CA THR A 105 -6.19 16.89 14.25
C THR A 105 -6.85 16.87 15.62
N ALA A 106 -7.93 16.13 15.81
CA ALA A 106 -8.59 15.99 17.11
C ALA A 106 -7.70 15.29 18.15
N MET A 107 -6.87 14.33 17.73
CA MET A 107 -5.97 13.61 18.65
C MET A 107 -4.76 14.43 19.10
N ASP A 108 -4.40 15.49 18.36
CA ASP A 108 -3.24 16.34 18.65
C ASP A 108 -3.63 17.71 19.23
N THR A 109 -4.92 18.01 19.35
CA THR A 109 -5.39 19.22 20.02
C THR A 109 -5.46 19.01 21.54
N PRO A 110 -4.81 19.86 22.36
CA PRO A 110 -4.91 19.76 23.80
C PRO A 110 -6.35 20.02 24.24
N THR A 111 -7.06 18.98 24.64
CA THR A 111 -8.38 19.12 25.24
C THR A 111 -8.21 19.56 26.71
N PRO A 112 -8.83 20.66 27.17
CA PRO A 112 -8.90 20.93 28.59
C PRO A 112 -9.64 19.77 29.25
N GLN A 113 -9.07 19.22 30.34
CA GLN A 113 -9.58 18.06 31.07
C GLN A 113 -11.12 18.07 31.17
N ARG A 114 -11.79 17.30 30.30
CA ARG A 114 -13.17 16.88 30.55
C ARG A 114 -13.07 15.73 31.54
N GLY A 115 -13.48 16.01 32.77
CA GLY A 115 -13.51 15.03 33.84
C GLY A 115 -14.28 13.78 33.44
N GLY A 116 -13.71 12.61 33.75
CA GLY A 116 -14.40 11.33 33.88
C GLY A 116 -15.23 10.88 32.67
N GLY A 117 -14.56 10.34 31.65
CA GLY A 117 -15.21 9.62 30.55
C GLY A 117 -14.35 9.70 29.30
N GLY A 118 -13.60 8.64 29.01
CA GLY A 118 -12.65 8.58 27.90
C GLY A 118 -13.28 9.10 26.60
N ALA A 119 -12.68 10.13 26.01
CA ALA A 119 -13.08 10.64 24.71
C ALA A 119 -13.00 9.47 23.72
N CYS A 120 -14.15 8.96 23.29
CA CYS A 120 -14.22 7.95 22.25
C CYS A 120 -13.57 8.59 21.02
N PRO A 121 -12.49 8.02 20.44
CA PRO A 121 -11.93 8.56 19.21
C PRO A 121 -13.07 8.61 18.18
N PRO A 122 -13.18 9.70 17.38
CA PRO A 122 -14.21 9.77 16.35
C PRO A 122 -14.14 8.50 15.52
N ASN A 123 -15.30 7.87 15.35
CA ASN A 123 -15.47 6.61 14.64
C ASN A 123 -14.63 6.65 13.34
N PRO A 124 -13.59 5.81 13.19
CA PRO A 124 -12.80 5.79 11.96
C PRO A 124 -13.77 5.58 10.81
N ALA A 125 -13.76 6.48 9.83
CA ALA A 125 -14.71 6.39 8.75
C ALA A 125 -14.61 5.03 8.06
N PRO A 126 -15.75 4.44 7.66
CA PRO A 126 -15.76 3.13 7.05
C PRO A 126 -14.93 3.17 5.76
N LEU A 127 -14.02 2.23 5.62
CA LEU A 127 -13.34 2.01 4.36
C LEU A 127 -14.37 1.57 3.30
N PRO A 128 -14.19 1.96 2.02
CA PRO A 128 -15.08 1.55 0.94
C PRO A 128 -14.87 0.08 0.51
N THR A 129 -14.46 -0.80 1.43
CA THR A 129 -14.05 -2.19 1.16
C THR A 129 -15.12 -2.97 0.41
N ALA A 130 -16.39 -2.83 0.77
CA ALA A 130 -17.48 -3.53 0.11
C ALA A 130 -17.64 -3.14 -1.37
N GLN A 131 -17.53 -1.85 -1.69
CA GLN A 131 -17.61 -1.34 -3.06
C GLN A 131 -16.43 -1.84 -3.89
N VAL A 132 -15.21 -1.73 -3.34
CA VAL A 132 -13.99 -2.21 -3.99
C VAL A 132 -14.07 -3.72 -4.26
N LEU A 133 -14.47 -4.52 -3.27
CA LEU A 133 -14.63 -5.99 -3.43
C LEU A 133 -15.73 -6.39 -4.42
N GLN A 134 -16.66 -5.48 -4.73
CA GLN A 134 -17.68 -5.64 -5.78
C GLN A 134 -17.21 -5.09 -7.14
N GLY A 135 -15.94 -4.68 -7.27
CA GLY A 135 -15.36 -4.18 -8.52
C GLY A 135 -15.81 -2.78 -8.88
N GLN A 136 -16.32 -2.03 -7.91
CA GLN A 136 -16.80 -0.66 -8.07
C GLN A 136 -15.75 0.37 -7.62
N GLY A 137 -14.48 -0.07 -7.46
CA GLY A 137 -13.37 0.81 -7.15
C GLY A 137 -12.98 1.67 -8.37
N PRO A 138 -12.59 2.93 -8.16
CA PRO A 138 -12.26 3.83 -9.27
C PRO A 138 -10.86 3.57 -9.85
N GLU A 139 -9.99 2.86 -9.13
CA GLU A 139 -8.54 2.90 -9.36
C GLU A 139 -8.16 2.10 -10.60
N ARG A 140 -8.59 0.83 -10.69
CA ARG A 140 -8.38 0.05 -11.92
C ARG A 140 -9.17 0.58 -13.10
N HIS A 141 -10.33 1.19 -12.86
CA HIS A 141 -11.10 1.82 -13.93
C HIS A 141 -10.34 3.00 -14.55
N LEU A 142 -9.87 3.95 -13.73
CA LEU A 142 -9.07 5.08 -14.20
C LEU A 142 -7.76 4.62 -14.86
N GLN A 143 -7.11 3.60 -14.30
CA GLN A 143 -5.94 3.02 -14.94
C GLN A 143 -6.28 2.42 -16.31
N GLY A 144 -7.38 1.67 -16.43
CA GLY A 144 -7.85 1.09 -17.68
C GLY A 144 -8.12 2.15 -18.75
N LEU A 145 -8.82 3.23 -18.39
CA LEU A 145 -9.07 4.36 -19.30
C LEU A 145 -7.77 5.01 -19.79
N ARG A 146 -6.81 5.23 -18.89
CA ARG A 146 -5.49 5.78 -19.25
C ARG A 146 -4.76 4.85 -20.22
N GLN A 147 -4.73 3.54 -19.93
CA GLN A 147 -4.05 2.57 -20.79
C GLN A 147 -4.74 2.41 -22.14
N ALA A 148 -6.08 2.49 -22.20
CA ALA A 148 -6.83 2.44 -23.45
C ALA A 148 -6.49 3.62 -24.37
N ALA A 149 -6.42 4.85 -23.84
CA ALA A 149 -6.02 6.02 -24.61
C ALA A 149 -4.59 5.86 -25.19
N LEU A 150 -3.65 5.37 -24.37
CA LEU A 150 -2.27 5.12 -24.82
C LEU A 150 -2.20 4.05 -25.91
N ALA A 151 -2.91 2.94 -25.74
CA ALA A 151 -2.94 1.85 -26.71
C ALA A 151 -3.60 2.28 -28.04
N GLY A 152 -4.58 3.17 -27.98
CA GLY A 152 -5.23 3.75 -29.16
C GLY A 152 -4.40 4.83 -29.87
N GLY A 153 -3.29 5.29 -29.29
CA GLY A 153 -2.55 6.45 -29.80
C GLY A 153 -3.31 7.77 -29.67
N GLU A 154 -4.31 7.82 -28.78
CA GLU A 154 -5.07 9.02 -28.51
C GLU A 154 -4.30 9.96 -27.57
N PRO A 155 -4.51 11.29 -27.67
CA PRO A 155 -3.97 12.20 -26.68
C PRO A 155 -4.52 11.86 -25.29
N LEU A 156 -3.65 11.87 -24.27
CA LEU A 156 -4.07 11.60 -22.90
C LEU A 156 -5.13 12.62 -22.45
N PRO A 157 -6.28 12.18 -21.94
CA PRO A 157 -7.27 13.06 -21.33
C PRO A 157 -6.64 13.99 -20.27
N PRO A 158 -7.07 15.27 -20.16
CA PRO A 158 -6.49 16.23 -19.21
C PRO A 158 -6.45 15.76 -17.75
N LEU A 159 -7.42 14.93 -17.35
CA LEU A 159 -7.42 14.30 -16.03
C LEU A 159 -6.12 13.57 -15.71
N PHE A 160 -5.51 12.88 -16.69
CA PHE A 160 -4.31 12.06 -16.47
C PHE A 160 -3.01 12.86 -16.56
N THR A 161 -3.06 14.12 -17.00
CA THR A 161 -1.93 15.05 -17.01
C THR A 161 -2.02 16.08 -15.86
N ASP A 162 -3.11 16.09 -15.12
CA ASP A 162 -3.30 16.95 -13.96
C ASP A 162 -2.28 16.62 -12.84
N PRO A 163 -1.57 17.63 -12.26
CA PRO A 163 -0.69 17.41 -11.12
C PRO A 163 -1.37 16.74 -9.92
N ALA A 164 -2.67 16.98 -9.71
CA ALA A 164 -3.45 16.33 -8.65
C ALA A 164 -3.59 14.82 -8.90
N TYR A 165 -3.72 14.36 -10.16
CA TYR A 165 -3.73 12.94 -10.48
C TYR A 165 -2.35 12.31 -10.20
N ALA A 166 -1.26 13.01 -10.55
CA ALA A 166 0.09 12.56 -10.22
C ALA A 166 0.31 12.45 -8.71
N LEU A 167 -0.09 13.47 -7.94
CA LEU A 167 -0.01 13.47 -6.48
C LEU A 167 -0.87 12.37 -5.85
N ALA A 168 -2.10 12.18 -6.34
CA ALA A 168 -3.00 11.14 -5.85
C ALA A 168 -2.48 9.72 -6.11
N ASN A 169 -1.63 9.52 -7.12
CA ASN A 169 -1.05 8.22 -7.46
C ASN A 169 0.41 8.07 -7.00
N HIS A 170 0.96 9.07 -6.31
CA HIS A 170 2.26 8.99 -5.66
C HIS A 170 2.08 8.54 -4.21
N PHE A 171 1.92 7.23 -4.02
CA PHE A 171 1.66 6.64 -2.71
C PHE A 171 2.91 6.69 -1.83
N ARG A 172 2.85 7.49 -0.76
CA ARG A 172 3.90 7.52 0.27
C ARG A 172 3.71 6.42 1.31
N LEU A 173 2.50 5.85 1.39
CA LEU A 173 2.19 4.67 2.18
C LEU A 173 1.56 3.61 1.26
N CYS A 174 2.28 2.52 1.04
CA CYS A 174 1.78 1.31 0.40
C CYS A 174 1.70 0.23 1.46
N THR A 175 0.49 -0.20 1.78
CA THR A 175 0.22 -1.11 2.90
C THR A 175 -0.42 -2.39 2.39
N LEU A 176 -0.21 -3.50 3.08
CA LEU A 176 -0.81 -4.77 2.72
C LEU A 176 -1.08 -5.60 3.97
N GLN A 177 -2.31 -6.06 4.13
CA GLN A 177 -2.61 -7.17 5.03
C GLN A 177 -2.30 -8.50 4.33
N VAL A 178 -1.43 -9.31 4.93
CA VAL A 178 -0.99 -10.63 4.41
C VAL A 178 -1.68 -11.75 5.18
#